data_AF-A0A1J5L0P3-F1
#
_entry.id   AF-A0A1J5L0P3-F1
#
_cell.length_a   1.000
_cell.length_b   1.000
_cell.length_c   1.000
_cell.angle_alpha   90.00
_cell.angle_beta   90.00
_cell.angle_gamma   90.00
#
_symmetry.space_group_name_H-M   'P 1'
#
loop_
_entity.id
_entity.type
_entity.pdbx_description
1 polymer ?
#
loop_
_entity_poly.entity_id
_entity_poly.type
_entity_poly.pdbx_seq_one_letter_code
_entity_poly.pdbx_strand_id
1 'polypeptide(L)'
;MRHFLYLLILLPTLVIAQQKTEGKYTVDVNYFYGNVVPHRKSIQHLITAHPEGVIVSFNRKTFGDKEWHSAYNYPDYGFSFQYEDMKNRSLGEMYGLYGHYNFYFLKRRLQFRIGQGIAYNTNPYDKETNFRNHAYGAAVMPTTYFMLNYHKPDILQGVGVQAGLSFIHHSNGSMKSPNTSTNTFAVNVGLNYTFGKDEKLRYIPRKQDTVNYKKQPLKYNIAFRGGLNESDVIGSGQYPYYALSFYVDKRVSRKSAFQLGVDFFWPTYLKEYIKFKSVSYPEENVDGNADYRKIGMFVGHELFINRLSVEGQVGFYVYQPFNSTGTMYQRVGMKYYITDKIFSGVALKTHGAKAEVLEFGVGVRL
;
A
#
# COMPACT_ATOMS: atom_id res chain seq x y z
N MET A 1 16.64 2.17 -35.96
CA MET A 1 15.22 1.77 -36.13
C MET A 1 14.50 1.45 -34.82
N ARG A 2 15.10 0.75 -33.85
CA ARG A 2 14.46 0.43 -32.55
C ARG A 2 14.06 1.66 -31.71
N HIS A 3 14.85 2.74 -31.71
CA HIS A 3 14.52 3.99 -31.01
C HIS A 3 13.38 4.80 -31.66
N PHE A 4 13.16 4.63 -32.96
CA PHE A 4 12.09 5.31 -33.70
C PHE A 4 10.72 4.70 -33.39
N LEU A 5 10.67 3.40 -33.06
CA LEU A 5 9.45 2.71 -32.64
C LEU A 5 8.93 3.22 -31.28
N TYR A 6 9.81 3.57 -30.35
CA TYR A 6 9.41 4.15 -29.05
C TYR A 6 8.82 5.56 -29.20
N LEU A 7 9.32 6.36 -30.15
CA LEU A 7 8.75 7.67 -30.50
C LEU A 7 7.36 7.53 -31.16
N LEU A 8 7.15 6.48 -31.96
CA LEU A 8 5.84 6.16 -32.57
C LEU A 8 4.79 5.68 -31.54
N ILE A 9 5.21 5.08 -30.43
CA ILE A 9 4.30 4.70 -29.32
C ILE A 9 3.86 5.93 -28.51
N LEU A 10 4.67 7.00 -28.48
CA LEU A 10 4.34 8.26 -27.80
C LEU A 10 3.41 9.18 -28.63
N LEU A 11 3.42 9.07 -29.95
CA LEU A 11 2.57 9.85 -30.86
C LEU A 11 1.06 9.82 -30.54
N PRO A 12 0.41 8.67 -30.24
CA PRO A 12 -1.00 8.67 -29.84
C PRO A 12 -1.25 9.35 -28.49
N THR A 13 -0.25 9.42 -27.58
CA THR A 13 -0.41 10.14 -26.30
C THR A 13 -0.42 11.66 -26.46
N LEU A 14 0.31 12.18 -27.46
CA LEU A 14 0.33 13.60 -27.81
C LEU A 14 -0.97 14.06 -28.49
N VAL A 15 -1.65 13.17 -29.23
CA VAL A 15 -2.96 13.47 -29.86
C VAL A 15 -4.07 13.54 -28.81
N ILE A 16 -4.03 12.70 -27.77
CA ILE A 16 -5.00 12.75 -26.65
C ILE A 16 -4.80 14.02 -25.79
N ALA A 17 -3.59 14.60 -25.78
CA ALA A 17 -3.28 15.82 -25.03
C ALA A 17 -3.94 17.10 -25.58
N GLN A 18 -4.56 17.06 -26.77
CA GLN A 18 -5.25 18.22 -27.37
C GLN A 18 -6.71 18.40 -26.91
N GLN A 19 -7.24 17.48 -26.10
CA GLN A 19 -8.56 17.66 -25.53
C GLN A 19 -8.49 18.76 -24.46
N LYS A 20 -9.25 19.87 -24.63
CA LYS A 20 -9.30 20.95 -23.65
C LYS A 20 -9.48 20.35 -22.25
N THR A 21 -8.50 20.55 -21.39
CA THR A 21 -8.59 20.14 -20.00
C THR A 21 -9.62 21.06 -19.33
N GLU A 22 -10.86 20.58 -19.16
CA GLU A 22 -11.96 21.34 -18.55
C GLU A 22 -11.76 21.55 -17.03
N GLY A 23 -10.61 22.00 -16.55
CA GLY A 23 -10.35 22.20 -15.12
C GLY A 23 -10.27 20.92 -14.26
N LYS A 24 -10.34 19.73 -14.88
CA LYS A 24 -10.40 18.43 -14.19
C LYS A 24 -9.04 17.85 -13.82
N TYR A 25 -7.94 18.42 -14.31
CA TYR A 25 -6.61 17.90 -14.06
C TYR A 25 -5.78 18.90 -13.27
N THR A 26 -4.93 18.38 -12.40
CA THR A 26 -3.98 19.18 -11.63
C THR A 26 -2.63 18.49 -11.56
N VAL A 27 -1.59 19.29 -11.36
CA VAL A 27 -0.26 18.81 -10.97
C VAL A 27 0.12 19.45 -9.65
N ASP A 28 0.83 18.73 -8.79
CA ASP A 28 1.45 19.30 -7.60
C ASP A 28 2.86 18.78 -7.39
N VAL A 29 3.72 19.63 -6.83
CA VAL A 29 5.13 19.34 -6.53
C VAL A 29 5.37 19.72 -5.08
N ASN A 30 5.83 18.76 -4.27
CA ASN A 30 6.11 18.95 -2.85
C ASN A 30 7.57 18.61 -2.57
N TYR A 31 8.32 19.57 -2.06
CA TYR A 31 9.60 19.28 -1.42
C TYR A 31 9.32 18.89 0.04
N PHE A 32 10.02 17.88 0.54
CA PHE A 32 9.91 17.44 1.93
C PHE A 32 11.28 17.26 2.58
N TYR A 33 11.32 17.46 3.89
CA TYR A 33 12.50 17.30 4.73
C TYR A 33 12.07 16.69 6.08
N GLY A 34 12.77 15.66 6.56
CA GLY A 34 12.25 14.87 7.67
C GLY A 34 13.26 14.05 8.46
N ASN A 35 12.72 13.14 9.26
CA ASN A 35 13.47 12.23 10.11
C ASN A 35 13.11 10.79 9.79
N VAL A 36 14.12 9.92 9.84
CA VAL A 36 13.85 8.48 9.89
C VAL A 36 13.31 8.14 11.29
N VAL A 37 12.11 7.56 11.34
CA VAL A 37 11.51 7.01 12.55
C VAL A 37 11.82 5.51 12.59
N PRO A 38 12.80 5.06 13.39
CA PRO A 38 13.21 3.67 13.38
C PRO A 38 12.13 2.77 13.96
N HIS A 39 11.83 1.67 13.26
CA HIS A 39 11.01 0.60 13.82
C HIS A 39 11.82 -0.29 14.79
N ARG A 40 13.13 -0.44 14.55
CA ARG A 40 14.03 -1.28 15.35
C ARG A 40 15.32 -0.54 15.70
N LYS A 41 15.89 -0.85 16.87
CA LYS A 41 17.18 -0.28 17.31
C LYS A 41 18.34 -0.63 16.36
N SER A 42 18.24 -1.75 15.65
CA SER A 42 19.28 -2.24 14.73
C SER A 42 19.63 -1.26 13.60
N ILE A 43 18.75 -0.34 13.23
CA ILE A 43 19.01 0.66 12.17
C ILE A 43 19.39 2.05 12.70
N GLN A 44 19.49 2.26 14.03
CA GLN A 44 19.80 3.58 14.57
C GLN A 44 21.14 4.12 14.06
N HIS A 45 22.14 3.25 13.89
CA HIS A 45 23.46 3.61 13.34
C HIS A 45 23.42 4.07 11.87
N LEU A 46 22.32 3.84 11.15
CA LEU A 46 22.10 4.30 9.78
C LEU A 46 21.42 5.67 9.71
N ILE A 47 20.87 6.15 10.82
CA ILE A 47 20.20 7.46 10.90
C ILE A 47 21.26 8.51 11.20
N THR A 48 21.94 8.96 10.15
CA THR A 48 23.07 9.89 10.24
C THR A 48 22.70 11.35 9.94
N ALA A 49 21.58 11.57 9.26
CA ALA A 49 21.10 12.88 8.84
C ALA A 49 19.59 12.81 8.53
N HIS A 50 19.04 13.93 8.04
CA HIS A 50 17.63 14.11 7.74
C HIS A 50 17.34 13.80 6.27
N PRO A 51 16.49 12.79 5.96
CA PRO A 51 16.08 12.54 4.59
C PRO A 51 15.32 13.72 3.98
N GLU A 52 15.52 13.92 2.69
CA GLU A 52 14.82 14.94 1.92
C GLU A 52 14.47 14.44 0.53
N GLY A 53 13.54 15.11 -0.12
CA GLY A 53 13.15 14.70 -1.46
C GLY A 53 12.00 15.48 -2.04
N VAL A 54 11.46 14.96 -3.14
CA VAL A 54 10.38 15.59 -3.89
C VAL A 54 9.30 14.57 -4.23
N ILE A 55 8.04 14.96 -4.08
CA ILE A 55 6.88 14.22 -4.57
C ILE A 55 6.22 15.05 -5.67
N VAL A 56 6.17 14.50 -6.88
CA VAL A 56 5.48 15.07 -8.05
C VAL A 56 4.24 14.26 -8.32
N SER A 57 3.08 14.91 -8.42
CA SER A 57 1.81 14.22 -8.52
C SER A 57 0.95 14.79 -9.62
N PHE A 58 0.33 13.91 -10.39
CA PHE A 58 -0.72 14.24 -11.35
C PHE A 58 -2.05 13.74 -10.81
N ASN A 59 -3.06 14.61 -10.75
CA ASN A 59 -4.37 14.28 -10.20
C ASN A 59 -5.50 14.55 -11.19
N ARG A 60 -6.51 13.69 -11.17
CA ARG A 60 -7.83 13.93 -11.76
C ARG A 60 -8.83 14.25 -10.66
N LYS A 61 -9.43 15.44 -10.75
CA LYS A 61 -10.51 15.91 -9.89
C LYS A 61 -11.81 15.18 -10.19
N THR A 62 -12.62 14.99 -9.16
CA THR A 62 -13.99 14.47 -9.29
C THR A 62 -15.02 15.54 -8.95
N PHE A 63 -16.17 15.53 -9.64
CA PHE A 63 -17.22 16.57 -9.48
C PHE A 63 -18.61 15.99 -9.21
N GLY A 64 -18.73 14.67 -8.99
CA GLY A 64 -20.02 14.04 -8.67
C GLY A 64 -20.63 13.19 -9.77
N ASP A 65 -19.96 13.05 -10.93
CA ASP A 65 -20.44 12.23 -12.06
C ASP A 65 -20.74 10.76 -11.72
N LYS A 66 -20.14 10.28 -10.63
CA LYS A 66 -20.40 8.98 -10.04
C LYS A 66 -20.80 9.20 -8.59
N GLU A 67 -21.75 8.41 -8.12
CA GLU A 67 -22.25 8.49 -6.75
C GLU A 67 -21.14 8.45 -5.67
N TRP A 68 -20.05 7.69 -5.91
CA TRP A 68 -18.97 7.53 -4.93
C TRP A 68 -18.17 8.81 -4.74
N HIS A 69 -18.10 9.67 -5.76
CA HIS A 69 -17.47 10.98 -5.67
C HIS A 69 -18.10 11.74 -4.50
N SER A 70 -19.41 12.02 -4.57
CA SER A 70 -20.11 12.80 -3.54
C SER A 70 -20.13 12.13 -2.15
N ALA A 71 -20.13 10.79 -2.08
CA ALA A 71 -20.15 10.08 -0.80
C ALA A 71 -18.82 10.15 -0.05
N TYR A 72 -17.72 10.38 -0.75
CA TYR A 72 -16.38 10.57 -0.17
C TYR A 72 -15.91 12.03 -0.27
N ASN A 73 -16.84 12.97 -0.42
CA ASN A 73 -16.54 14.40 -0.55
C ASN A 73 -15.61 14.74 -1.72
N TYR A 74 -15.89 14.13 -2.88
CA TYR A 74 -15.24 14.31 -4.17
C TYR A 74 -13.73 14.13 -4.11
N PRO A 75 -13.26 12.92 -3.74
CA PRO A 75 -11.83 12.66 -3.69
C PRO A 75 -11.22 12.76 -5.09
N ASP A 76 -9.98 13.23 -5.16
CA ASP A 76 -9.22 13.19 -6.40
C ASP A 76 -8.41 11.88 -6.41
N TYR A 77 -8.00 11.43 -7.59
CA TYR A 77 -7.13 10.27 -7.71
C TYR A 77 -6.11 10.48 -8.82
N GLY A 78 -4.99 9.77 -8.75
CA GLY A 78 -3.93 9.96 -9.72
C GLY A 78 -2.68 9.15 -9.43
N PHE A 79 -1.56 9.65 -9.93
CA PHE A 79 -0.26 9.02 -9.80
C PHE A 79 0.76 9.98 -9.22
N SER A 80 1.68 9.46 -8.40
CA SER A 80 2.79 10.20 -7.85
C SER A 80 4.11 9.54 -8.17
N PHE A 81 5.10 10.34 -8.50
CA PHE A 81 6.51 9.98 -8.47
C PHE A 81 7.13 10.61 -7.21
N GLN A 82 8.04 9.88 -6.59
CA GLN A 82 8.76 10.32 -5.41
C GLN A 82 10.25 10.04 -5.60
N TYR A 83 11.08 11.03 -5.28
CA TYR A 83 12.50 10.86 -5.03
C TYR A 83 12.77 11.15 -3.55
N GLU A 84 13.66 10.37 -2.93
CA GLU A 84 14.13 10.56 -1.56
C GLU A 84 15.60 10.17 -1.43
N ASP A 85 16.40 11.08 -0.89
CA ASP A 85 17.77 10.84 -0.48
C ASP A 85 17.79 10.57 1.02
N MET A 86 18.22 9.38 1.43
CA MET A 86 18.29 8.98 2.84
C MET A 86 19.46 9.60 3.59
N LYS A 87 20.34 10.35 2.91
CA LYS A 87 21.55 10.98 3.45
C LYS A 87 22.48 9.99 4.17
N ASN A 88 22.45 8.75 3.74
CA ASN A 88 23.31 7.69 4.24
C ASN A 88 23.67 6.75 3.09
N ARG A 89 24.97 6.59 2.83
CA ARG A 89 25.45 5.76 1.71
C ARG A 89 24.91 4.32 1.75
N SER A 90 24.72 3.74 2.93
CA SER A 90 24.22 2.36 3.05
C SER A 90 22.73 2.27 2.77
N LEU A 91 21.94 3.29 3.13
CA LEU A 91 20.51 3.33 2.79
C LEU A 91 20.26 3.75 1.34
N GLY A 92 21.14 4.59 0.78
CA GLY A 92 21.06 5.06 -0.60
C GLY A 92 19.90 6.03 -0.83
N GLU A 93 19.33 5.94 -2.03
CA GLU A 93 18.23 6.77 -2.51
C GLU A 93 17.03 5.88 -2.86
N MET A 94 15.85 6.49 -2.87
CA MET A 94 14.58 5.84 -3.21
C MET A 94 13.88 6.57 -4.36
N TYR A 95 13.38 5.78 -5.30
CA TYR A 95 12.55 6.24 -6.42
C TYR A 95 11.23 5.50 -6.40
N GLY A 96 10.16 6.18 -5.98
CA GLY A 96 8.83 5.60 -5.81
C GLY A 96 7.85 5.99 -6.91
N LEU A 97 7.01 5.03 -7.33
CA LEU A 97 5.85 5.25 -8.19
C LEU A 97 4.59 4.76 -7.48
N TYR A 98 3.59 5.63 -7.37
CA TYR A 98 2.39 5.39 -6.57
C TYR A 98 1.13 5.66 -7.37
N GLY A 99 0.09 4.85 -7.14
CA GLY A 99 -1.29 5.28 -7.32
C GLY A 99 -1.80 5.88 -6.03
N HIS A 100 -2.57 6.97 -6.10
CA HIS A 100 -3.03 7.67 -4.89
C HIS A 100 -4.46 8.19 -4.97
N TYR A 101 -5.04 8.41 -3.79
CA TYR A 101 -6.28 9.16 -3.59
C TYR A 101 -6.02 10.38 -2.71
N ASN A 102 -6.70 11.48 -2.99
CA ASN A 102 -6.80 12.68 -2.16
C ASN A 102 -8.20 12.78 -1.56
N PHE A 103 -8.31 12.67 -0.25
CA PHE A 103 -9.54 12.94 0.50
C PHE A 103 -9.50 14.33 1.09
N TYR A 104 -10.66 14.99 1.11
CA TYR A 104 -10.73 16.40 1.46
C TYR A 104 -11.68 16.66 2.64
N PHE A 105 -11.27 17.54 3.53
CA PHE A 105 -11.99 17.98 4.73
C PHE A 105 -11.93 19.50 4.85
N LEU A 106 -12.66 20.08 5.82
CA LEU A 106 -12.66 21.52 6.11
C LEU A 106 -12.87 22.39 4.85
N LYS A 107 -14.01 22.20 4.17
CA LYS A 107 -14.32 22.86 2.88
C LYS A 107 -13.20 22.66 1.84
N ARG A 108 -12.64 21.44 1.81
CA ARG A 108 -11.52 21.02 0.95
C ARG A 108 -10.20 21.78 1.14
N ARG A 109 -10.02 22.41 2.31
CA ARG A 109 -8.76 23.06 2.70
C ARG A 109 -7.81 22.13 3.43
N LEU A 110 -8.28 20.99 3.94
CA LEU A 110 -7.44 19.93 4.48
C LEU A 110 -7.47 18.74 3.52
N GLN A 111 -6.31 18.33 3.02
CA GLN A 111 -6.14 17.21 2.10
C GLN A 111 -5.40 16.08 2.80
N PHE A 112 -5.99 14.89 2.82
CA PHE A 112 -5.32 13.65 3.21
C PHE A 112 -5.09 12.79 1.96
N ARG A 113 -3.84 12.59 1.59
CA ARG A 113 -3.42 11.72 0.48
C ARG A 113 -2.95 10.39 1.02
N ILE A 114 -3.36 9.31 0.38
CA ILE A 114 -2.83 7.97 0.58
C ILE A 114 -2.29 7.49 -0.75
N GLY A 115 -1.00 7.18 -0.81
CA GLY A 115 -0.33 6.60 -1.97
C GLY A 115 0.14 5.19 -1.67
N GLN A 116 -0.12 4.25 -2.59
CA GLN A 116 0.45 2.90 -2.57
C GLN A 116 1.19 2.66 -3.87
N GLY A 117 2.38 2.08 -3.78
CA GLY A 117 3.29 2.01 -4.90
C GLY A 117 4.40 0.97 -4.78
N ILE A 118 5.36 1.13 -5.68
CA ILE A 118 6.62 0.38 -5.74
C ILE A 118 7.76 1.39 -5.74
N ALA A 119 8.78 1.13 -4.92
CA ALA A 119 10.00 1.91 -4.83
C ALA A 119 11.20 1.11 -5.30
N TYR A 120 12.12 1.80 -5.96
CA TYR A 120 13.45 1.32 -6.28
C TYR A 120 14.48 1.95 -5.32
N ASN A 121 15.20 1.10 -4.59
CA ASN A 121 16.33 1.47 -3.74
C ASN A 121 17.65 1.28 -4.49
N THR A 122 18.52 2.28 -4.43
CA THR A 122 19.79 2.26 -5.15
C THR A 122 20.87 1.41 -4.49
N ASN A 123 20.75 1.12 -3.19
CA ASN A 123 21.79 0.42 -2.46
C ASN A 123 21.24 -0.58 -1.42
N PRO A 124 20.61 -1.69 -1.85
CA PRO A 124 20.10 -2.70 -0.92
C PRO A 124 21.23 -3.40 -0.17
N TYR A 125 20.88 -4.22 0.83
CA TYR A 125 21.80 -5.10 1.53
C TYR A 125 22.57 -5.99 0.56
N ASP A 126 23.88 -6.03 0.74
CA ASP A 126 24.75 -7.01 0.14
C ASP A 126 25.79 -7.44 1.17
N LYS A 127 25.99 -8.75 1.33
CA LYS A 127 26.81 -9.30 2.42
C LYS A 127 28.29 -8.87 2.32
N GLU A 128 28.79 -8.50 1.15
CA GLU A 128 30.19 -8.16 0.92
C GLU A 128 30.38 -6.64 0.80
N THR A 129 29.48 -5.97 0.08
CA THR A 129 29.64 -4.57 -0.33
C THR A 129 28.77 -3.59 0.46
N ASN A 130 27.66 -4.03 1.06
CA ASN A 130 26.75 -3.16 1.83
C ASN A 130 26.11 -3.88 3.03
N PHE A 131 26.91 -4.61 3.80
CA PHE A 131 26.45 -5.44 4.91
C PHE A 131 25.82 -4.62 6.06
N ARG A 132 26.04 -3.31 6.08
CA ARG A 132 25.45 -2.39 7.08
C ARG A 132 23.98 -2.09 6.79
N ASN A 133 23.51 -2.22 5.55
CA ASN A 133 22.12 -1.93 5.23
C ASN A 133 21.19 -3.03 5.73
N HIS A 134 20.87 -3.00 7.01
CA HIS A 134 19.93 -3.94 7.61
C HIS A 134 18.45 -3.55 7.36
N ALA A 135 18.20 -2.44 6.65
CA ALA A 135 16.86 -1.93 6.39
C ALA A 135 16.22 -2.56 5.16
N TYR A 136 16.96 -2.70 4.06
CA TYR A 136 16.42 -3.08 2.76
C TYR A 136 17.13 -4.27 2.12
N GLY A 137 16.51 -5.46 2.11
CA GLY A 137 17.05 -6.65 1.48
C GLY A 137 16.89 -6.72 -0.05
N ALA A 138 16.09 -5.83 -0.64
CA ALA A 138 15.72 -5.86 -2.05
C ALA A 138 15.80 -4.46 -2.68
N ALA A 139 16.20 -4.39 -3.96
CA ALA A 139 16.21 -3.14 -4.71
C ALA A 139 14.81 -2.67 -5.08
N VAL A 140 13.85 -3.57 -5.30
CA VAL A 140 12.46 -3.22 -5.64
C VAL A 140 11.57 -3.68 -4.50
N MET A 141 10.79 -2.76 -3.94
CA MET A 141 9.94 -3.04 -2.79
C MET A 141 8.62 -2.27 -2.84
N PRO A 142 7.54 -2.80 -2.25
CA PRO A 142 6.34 -2.03 -1.98
C PRO A 142 6.65 -0.78 -1.15
N THR A 143 5.84 0.24 -1.37
CA THR A 143 5.96 1.48 -0.60
C THR A 143 4.60 2.13 -0.43
N THR A 144 4.42 2.81 0.69
CA THR A 144 3.19 3.50 1.05
C THR A 144 3.55 4.86 1.58
N TYR A 145 2.79 5.89 1.22
CA TYR A 145 2.89 7.18 1.90
C TYR A 145 1.54 7.76 2.27
N PHE A 146 1.55 8.55 3.33
CA PHE A 146 0.45 9.40 3.77
C PHE A 146 0.90 10.85 3.73
N MET A 147 0.04 11.76 3.29
CA MET A 147 0.35 13.19 3.29
C MET A 147 -0.87 13.98 3.74
N LEU A 148 -0.71 14.78 4.81
CA LEU A 148 -1.74 15.64 5.36
C LEU A 148 -1.35 17.10 5.13
N ASN A 149 -2.03 17.76 4.20
CA ASN A 149 -1.73 19.13 3.78
C ASN A 149 -2.87 20.09 4.08
N TYR A 150 -2.52 21.30 4.50
CA TYR A 150 -3.34 22.45 4.17
C TYR A 150 -3.22 22.71 2.67
N HIS A 151 -4.33 22.68 1.96
CA HIS A 151 -4.41 22.78 0.50
C HIS A 151 -5.17 24.06 0.11
N LYS A 152 -4.45 25.00 -0.51
CA LYS A 152 -4.98 26.28 -1.00
C LYS A 152 -4.76 26.39 -2.51
N PRO A 153 -5.71 25.87 -3.33
CA PRO A 153 -5.65 26.02 -4.77
C PRO A 153 -6.02 27.44 -5.21
N ASP A 154 -5.63 27.75 -6.45
CA ASP A 154 -6.11 28.88 -7.26
C ASP A 154 -5.89 30.27 -6.61
N ILE A 155 -4.69 30.51 -6.09
CA ILE A 155 -4.25 31.83 -5.61
C ILE A 155 -3.96 32.78 -6.79
N LEU A 156 -3.28 32.30 -7.82
CA LEU A 156 -2.93 33.10 -9.01
C LEU A 156 -3.09 32.26 -10.27
N GLN A 157 -4.11 32.54 -11.09
CA GLN A 157 -4.30 31.93 -12.41
C GLN A 157 -4.18 30.39 -12.42
N GLY A 158 -4.75 29.72 -11.40
CA GLY A 158 -4.71 28.26 -11.27
C GLY A 158 -3.56 27.73 -10.42
N VAL A 159 -2.54 28.55 -10.12
CA VAL A 159 -1.47 28.22 -9.17
C VAL A 159 -1.97 28.39 -7.75
N GLY A 160 -1.71 27.41 -6.90
CA GLY A 160 -1.94 27.45 -5.47
C GLY A 160 -0.76 26.89 -4.70
N VAL A 161 -0.89 26.87 -3.38
CA VAL A 161 0.13 26.36 -2.46
C VAL A 161 -0.44 25.28 -1.56
N GLN A 162 0.46 24.47 -1.02
CA GLN A 162 0.15 23.51 0.02
C GLN A 162 1.33 23.31 0.95
N ALA A 163 1.05 22.99 2.20
CA ALA A 163 2.06 22.67 3.20
C ALA A 163 1.48 21.71 4.23
N GLY A 164 2.32 20.88 4.82
CA GLY A 164 1.85 19.88 5.76
C GLY A 164 2.89 18.85 6.18
N LEU A 165 2.40 17.65 6.45
CA LEU A 165 3.17 16.53 6.96
C LEU A 165 3.08 15.35 6.00
N SER A 166 4.17 14.62 5.85
CA SER A 166 4.26 13.41 5.05
C SER A 166 4.88 12.28 5.88
N PHE A 167 4.33 11.08 5.72
CA PHE A 167 4.89 9.84 6.25
C PHE A 167 5.12 8.88 5.09
N ILE A 168 6.34 8.40 4.91
CA ILE A 168 6.73 7.52 3.81
C ILE A 168 7.29 6.23 4.41
N HIS A 169 6.78 5.08 3.97
CA HIS A 169 7.18 3.76 4.44
C HIS A 169 7.69 2.92 3.28
N HIS A 170 8.94 2.47 3.40
CA HIS A 170 9.56 1.55 2.44
C HIS A 170 9.85 0.21 3.12
N SER A 171 9.23 -0.86 2.63
CA SER A 171 9.48 -2.21 3.12
C SER A 171 9.27 -3.24 2.02
N ASN A 172 10.01 -4.35 2.09
CA ASN A 172 9.84 -5.43 1.11
C ASN A 172 8.78 -6.47 1.51
N GLY A 173 7.96 -6.21 2.53
CA GLY A 173 6.90 -7.12 2.97
C GLY A 173 7.38 -8.51 3.37
N SER A 174 8.63 -8.61 3.85
CA SER A 174 9.32 -9.87 4.20
C SER A 174 9.60 -10.78 3.00
N MET A 175 9.61 -10.22 1.79
CA MET A 175 10.00 -10.94 0.58
C MET A 175 11.46 -11.40 0.64
N LYS A 176 12.36 -10.58 1.20
CA LYS A 176 13.80 -10.87 1.28
C LYS A 176 14.42 -10.24 2.53
N SER A 177 15.19 -11.03 3.27
CA SER A 177 15.89 -10.56 4.47
C SER A 177 17.24 -9.91 4.12
N PRO A 178 17.66 -8.86 4.84
CA PRO A 178 16.98 -8.24 5.98
C PRO A 178 15.84 -7.29 5.56
N ASN A 179 14.86 -7.08 6.44
CA ASN A 179 13.77 -6.12 6.20
C ASN A 179 13.32 -5.46 7.51
N THR A 180 14.18 -4.64 8.11
CA THR A 180 13.73 -3.79 9.25
C THR A 180 13.02 -2.54 8.77
N SER A 181 13.14 -2.22 7.47
CA SER A 181 12.48 -1.11 6.79
C SER A 181 12.90 0.26 7.33
N THR A 182 12.38 1.32 6.73
CA THR A 182 12.44 2.67 7.31
C THR A 182 11.10 3.37 7.17
N ASN A 183 10.88 4.33 8.05
CA ASN A 183 9.79 5.28 7.96
C ASN A 183 10.39 6.67 7.93
N THR A 184 9.99 7.52 7.00
CA THR A 184 10.36 8.93 6.99
C THR A 184 9.15 9.74 7.40
N PHE A 185 9.27 10.50 8.50
CA PHE A 185 8.29 11.50 8.89
C PHE A 185 8.85 12.88 8.58
N ALA A 186 8.18 13.60 7.69
CA ALA A 186 8.68 14.83 7.09
C ALA A 186 7.65 15.97 7.13
N VAL A 187 8.15 17.20 7.16
CA VAL A 187 7.37 18.38 6.78
C VAL A 187 7.51 18.59 5.28
N ASN A 188 6.45 19.07 4.63
CA ASN A 188 6.48 19.36 3.19
C ASN A 188 5.84 20.71 2.86
N VAL A 189 6.35 21.34 1.80
CA VAL A 189 5.79 22.55 1.19
C VAL A 189 5.79 22.36 -0.32
N GLY A 190 4.75 22.82 -0.98
CA GLY A 190 4.57 22.58 -2.40
C GLY A 190 3.66 23.58 -3.10
N LEU A 191 3.72 23.51 -4.43
CA LEU A 191 2.83 24.24 -5.34
C LEU A 191 1.86 23.26 -5.98
N ASN A 192 0.65 23.72 -6.25
CA ASN A 192 -0.32 23.00 -7.06
C ASN A 192 -0.79 23.88 -8.23
N TYR A 193 -1.16 23.26 -9.34
CA TYR A 193 -1.64 23.96 -10.53
C TYR A 193 -2.84 23.24 -11.15
N THR A 194 -3.89 24.00 -11.48
CA THR A 194 -5.08 23.50 -12.18
C THR A 194 -5.02 23.82 -13.68
N PHE A 195 -5.07 22.80 -14.52
CA PHE A 195 -5.05 22.97 -15.98
C PHE A 195 -6.41 23.43 -16.51
N GLY A 196 -6.42 24.50 -17.31
CA GLY A 196 -7.60 24.96 -18.06
C GLY A 196 -8.81 25.23 -17.18
N LYS A 197 -8.62 26.02 -16.11
CA LYS A 197 -9.67 26.37 -15.14
C LYS A 197 -10.98 26.74 -15.86
N ASP A 198 -12.04 26.01 -15.54
CA ASP A 198 -13.39 26.29 -16.02
C ASP A 198 -14.30 26.62 -14.82
N GLU A 199 -14.81 27.85 -14.78
CA GLU A 199 -15.68 28.34 -13.71
C GLU A 199 -17.07 27.72 -13.73
N LYS A 200 -17.43 27.00 -14.82
CA LYS A 200 -18.69 26.28 -14.94
C LYS A 200 -18.68 24.95 -14.18
N LEU A 201 -17.51 24.42 -13.82
CA LEU A 201 -17.42 23.18 -13.04
C LEU A 201 -18.00 23.39 -11.64
N ARG A 202 -19.02 22.59 -11.30
CA ARG A 202 -19.66 22.60 -9.99
C ARG A 202 -19.78 21.19 -9.44
N TYR A 203 -19.68 21.06 -8.13
CA TYR A 203 -19.91 19.79 -7.44
C TYR A 203 -21.39 19.41 -7.51
N ILE A 204 -21.69 18.26 -8.11
CA ILE A 204 -23.04 17.68 -8.19
C ILE A 204 -23.40 17.12 -6.81
N PRO A 205 -24.41 17.67 -6.11
CA PRO A 205 -24.75 17.27 -4.76
C PRO A 205 -25.08 15.78 -4.63
N ARG A 206 -24.79 15.22 -3.45
CA ARG A 206 -25.10 13.83 -3.13
C ARG A 206 -26.61 13.60 -3.17
N LYS A 207 -27.05 12.63 -3.99
CA LYS A 207 -28.41 12.09 -3.93
C LYS A 207 -28.55 11.14 -2.74
N GLN A 208 -29.75 11.09 -2.15
CA GLN A 208 -30.05 10.13 -1.10
C GLN A 208 -29.91 8.70 -1.64
N ASP A 209 -29.32 7.83 -0.83
CA ASP A 209 -29.12 6.44 -1.18
C ASP A 209 -30.45 5.68 -1.07
N THR A 210 -30.92 5.10 -2.17
CA THR A 210 -32.18 4.36 -2.22
C THR A 210 -31.97 2.87 -1.96
N VAL A 211 -30.72 2.39 -1.90
CA VAL A 211 -30.41 0.96 -1.73
C VAL A 211 -30.55 0.55 -0.26
N ASN A 212 -31.42 -0.44 0.00
CA ASN A 212 -31.53 -1.04 1.32
C ASN A 212 -30.45 -2.12 1.54
N TYR A 213 -29.26 -1.71 1.93
CA TYR A 213 -28.13 -2.62 2.17
C TYR A 213 -28.43 -3.69 3.23
N LYS A 214 -29.22 -3.37 4.26
CA LYS A 214 -29.56 -4.32 5.33
C LYS A 214 -30.34 -5.53 4.81
N LYS A 215 -31.15 -5.37 3.75
CA LYS A 215 -31.90 -6.44 3.08
C LYS A 215 -31.06 -7.27 2.10
N GLN A 216 -29.85 -6.85 1.74
CA GLN A 216 -29.00 -7.63 0.86
C GLN A 216 -28.63 -8.98 1.53
N PRO A 217 -28.61 -10.10 0.78
CA PRO A 217 -28.24 -11.39 1.34
C PRO A 217 -26.78 -11.41 1.79
N LEU A 218 -26.43 -12.39 2.62
CA LEU A 218 -25.04 -12.73 2.87
C LEU A 218 -24.38 -13.14 1.55
N LYS A 219 -23.13 -12.71 1.38
CA LYS A 219 -22.32 -13.05 0.21
C LYS A 219 -21.22 -14.00 0.62
N TYR A 220 -21.04 -15.05 -0.17
CA TYR A 220 -20.05 -16.09 0.10
C TYR A 220 -18.82 -15.83 -0.75
N ASN A 221 -17.66 -15.91 -0.12
CA ASN A 221 -16.41 -15.57 -0.77
C ASN A 221 -15.41 -16.72 -0.67
N ILE A 222 -14.72 -16.94 -1.77
CA ILE A 222 -13.56 -17.82 -1.86
C ILE A 222 -12.43 -16.98 -2.44
N ALA A 223 -11.28 -16.95 -1.76
CA ALA A 223 -10.11 -16.20 -2.21
C ALA A 223 -8.85 -17.05 -2.09
N PHE A 224 -8.07 -17.09 -3.16
CA PHE A 224 -6.73 -17.65 -3.17
C PHE A 224 -5.72 -16.52 -3.20
N ARG A 225 -4.74 -16.58 -2.31
CA ARG A 225 -3.67 -15.59 -2.16
C ARG A 225 -2.33 -16.30 -2.19
N GLY A 226 -1.35 -15.69 -2.86
CA GLY A 226 0.01 -16.17 -2.97
C GLY A 226 1.02 -15.04 -2.75
N GLY A 227 2.22 -15.39 -2.33
CA GLY A 227 3.31 -14.43 -2.14
C GLY A 227 4.66 -15.13 -2.10
N LEU A 228 5.71 -14.34 -1.96
CA LEU A 228 7.07 -14.83 -1.68
C LEU A 228 7.50 -14.27 -0.34
N ASN A 229 8.14 -15.10 0.47
CA ASN A 229 8.74 -14.64 1.71
C ASN A 229 9.98 -15.41 2.12
N GLU A 230 10.83 -14.75 2.90
CA GLU A 230 12.04 -15.29 3.51
C GLU A 230 11.94 -15.19 5.03
N SER A 231 12.60 -16.10 5.76
CA SER A 231 12.66 -16.01 7.22
C SER A 231 13.53 -14.85 7.69
N ASP A 232 13.50 -14.51 8.98
CA ASP A 232 14.38 -13.46 9.54
C ASP A 232 15.88 -13.81 9.45
N VAL A 233 16.21 -15.06 9.12
CA VAL A 233 17.58 -15.51 8.89
C VAL A 233 18.01 -15.05 7.49
N ILE A 234 18.93 -14.08 7.43
CA ILE A 234 19.45 -13.54 6.18
C ILE A 234 20.11 -14.66 5.37
N GLY A 235 19.68 -14.82 4.11
CA GLY A 235 20.22 -15.84 3.22
C GLY A 235 19.61 -17.23 3.41
N SER A 236 18.49 -17.33 4.14
CA SER A 236 17.72 -18.58 4.24
C SER A 236 16.96 -18.91 2.95
N GLY A 237 16.77 -17.93 2.07
CA GLY A 237 16.15 -18.12 0.76
C GLY A 237 14.68 -17.73 0.73
N GLN A 238 14.18 -17.45 -0.49
CA GLN A 238 12.80 -17.04 -0.72
C GLN A 238 11.94 -18.26 -1.06
N TYR A 239 10.81 -18.38 -0.37
CA TYR A 239 9.89 -19.50 -0.52
C TYR A 239 8.49 -19.01 -0.83
N PRO A 240 7.69 -19.82 -1.55
CA PRO A 240 6.31 -19.47 -1.83
C PRO A 240 5.44 -19.54 -0.57
N TYR A 241 4.52 -18.61 -0.47
CA TYR A 241 3.47 -18.58 0.54
C TYR A 241 2.13 -18.72 -0.16
N TYR A 242 1.23 -19.51 0.42
CA TYR A 242 -0.15 -19.62 -0.05
C TYR A 242 -1.15 -19.45 1.08
N ALA A 243 -2.29 -18.85 0.77
CA ALA A 243 -3.46 -18.81 1.64
C ALA A 243 -4.75 -19.04 0.86
N LEU A 244 -5.63 -19.87 1.40
CA LEU A 244 -6.99 -20.08 0.90
C LEU A 244 -7.98 -19.62 1.96
N SER A 245 -8.85 -18.69 1.58
CA SER A 245 -9.84 -18.09 2.48
C SER A 245 -11.26 -18.44 2.05
N PHE A 246 -12.08 -18.84 3.02
CA PHE A 246 -13.52 -18.98 2.88
C PHE A 246 -14.19 -18.03 3.88
N TYR A 247 -15.02 -17.10 3.40
CA TYR A 247 -15.64 -16.14 4.29
C TYR A 247 -16.99 -15.66 3.80
N VAL A 248 -17.85 -15.29 4.73
CA VAL A 248 -19.12 -14.61 4.46
C VAL A 248 -18.95 -13.12 4.70
N ASP A 249 -19.58 -12.30 3.87
CA ASP A 249 -19.67 -10.86 4.12
C ASP A 249 -21.13 -10.37 4.13
N LYS A 250 -21.42 -9.48 5.08
CA LYS A 250 -22.69 -8.76 5.19
C LYS A 250 -22.48 -7.29 4.92
N ARG A 251 -23.05 -6.81 3.82
CA ARG A 251 -23.07 -5.38 3.52
C ARG A 251 -24.07 -4.66 4.41
N VAL A 252 -23.61 -3.66 5.16
CA VAL A 252 -24.44 -2.87 6.10
C VAL A 252 -24.72 -1.47 5.59
N SER A 253 -23.88 -0.97 4.68
CA SER A 253 -24.07 0.32 4.02
C SER A 253 -23.42 0.32 2.64
N ARG A 254 -23.54 1.44 1.93
CA ARG A 254 -22.81 1.71 0.69
C ARG A 254 -21.31 1.53 0.83
N LYS A 255 -20.77 1.89 1.99
CA LYS A 255 -19.34 1.91 2.25
C LYS A 255 -18.85 0.68 3.00
N SER A 256 -19.69 0.03 3.81
CA SER A 256 -19.21 -0.94 4.80
C SER A 256 -19.82 -2.33 4.60
N ALA A 257 -18.97 -3.36 4.68
CA ALA A 257 -19.37 -4.73 4.99
C ALA A 257 -18.53 -5.30 6.13
N PHE A 258 -19.12 -6.23 6.86
CA PHE A 258 -18.40 -7.04 7.85
C PHE A 258 -18.19 -8.45 7.31
N GLN A 259 -17.03 -9.02 7.64
CA GLN A 259 -16.58 -10.33 7.18
C GLN A 259 -16.40 -11.27 8.38
N LEU A 260 -16.69 -12.56 8.18
CA LEU A 260 -16.36 -13.64 9.10
C LEU A 260 -15.90 -14.84 8.28
N GLY A 261 -14.77 -15.44 8.62
CA GLY A 261 -14.20 -16.49 7.80
C GLY A 261 -13.11 -17.33 8.43
N VAL A 262 -12.60 -18.25 7.60
CA VAL A 262 -11.51 -19.17 7.91
C VAL A 262 -10.44 -19.04 6.84
N ASP A 263 -9.19 -19.08 7.27
CA ASP A 263 -8.00 -19.09 6.43
C ASP A 263 -7.21 -20.37 6.64
N PHE A 264 -6.74 -20.95 5.53
CA PHE A 264 -5.77 -22.04 5.50
C PHE A 264 -4.47 -21.51 4.93
N PHE A 265 -3.36 -21.70 5.64
CA PHE A 265 -2.07 -21.13 5.30
C PHE A 265 -1.02 -22.21 5.04
N TRP A 266 -0.26 -22.05 3.97
CA TRP A 266 0.92 -22.84 3.63
C TRP A 266 2.16 -21.94 3.50
N PRO A 267 2.70 -21.45 4.63
CA PRO A 267 3.92 -20.64 4.66
C PRO A 267 5.16 -21.52 4.47
N THR A 268 5.56 -21.84 3.24
CA THR A 268 6.59 -22.88 3.04
C THR A 268 7.97 -22.52 3.58
N TYR A 269 8.28 -21.22 3.73
CA TYR A 269 9.49 -20.73 4.42
C TYR A 269 9.65 -21.28 5.85
N LEU A 270 8.55 -21.60 6.53
CA LEU A 270 8.59 -22.13 7.88
C LEU A 270 9.20 -23.54 7.93
N LYS A 271 9.16 -24.33 6.85
CA LYS A 271 9.83 -25.64 6.83
C LYS A 271 11.33 -25.49 7.07
N GLU A 272 11.96 -24.58 6.35
CA GLU A 272 13.39 -24.32 6.47
C GLU A 272 13.72 -23.63 7.79
N TYR A 273 12.87 -22.71 8.24
CA TYR A 273 13.07 -22.05 9.52
C TYR A 273 12.95 -23.03 10.70
N ILE A 274 11.98 -23.95 10.69
CA ILE A 274 11.83 -25.00 11.71
C ILE A 274 13.07 -25.89 11.74
N LYS A 275 13.53 -26.37 10.57
CA LYS A 275 14.74 -27.20 10.45
C LYS A 275 15.99 -26.45 10.93
N PHE A 276 16.14 -25.19 10.53
CA PHE A 276 17.26 -24.36 10.97
C PHE A 276 17.28 -24.21 12.49
N LYS A 277 16.11 -23.95 13.10
CA LYS A 277 15.97 -23.82 14.55
C LYS A 277 16.26 -25.13 15.29
N SER A 278 15.76 -26.26 14.81
CA SER A 278 15.97 -27.56 15.47
C SER A 278 17.43 -28.02 15.44
N VAL A 279 18.21 -27.61 14.42
CA VAL A 279 19.64 -27.97 14.30
C VAL A 279 20.56 -26.95 14.98
N SER A 280 20.28 -25.65 14.80
CA SER A 280 21.21 -24.58 15.21
C SER A 280 20.99 -24.10 16.64
N TYR A 281 19.83 -24.36 17.23
CA TYR A 281 19.45 -23.95 18.59
C TYR A 281 18.85 -25.14 19.36
N PRO A 282 19.64 -26.19 19.63
CA PRO A 282 19.16 -27.40 20.31
C PRO A 282 18.55 -27.10 21.70
N GLU A 283 18.99 -26.04 22.36
CA GLU A 283 18.46 -25.56 23.65
C GLU A 283 16.99 -25.14 23.59
N GLU A 284 16.46 -24.79 22.40
CA GLU A 284 15.06 -24.42 22.23
C GLU A 284 14.13 -25.63 22.09
N ASN A 285 14.66 -26.85 21.99
CA ASN A 285 13.90 -28.11 21.90
C ASN A 285 12.79 -28.09 20.81
N VAL A 286 13.08 -27.48 19.66
CA VAL A 286 12.14 -27.40 18.54
C VAL A 286 12.03 -28.75 17.85
N ASP A 287 10.82 -29.27 17.70
CA ASP A 287 10.55 -30.42 16.84
C ASP A 287 10.79 -30.04 15.36
N GLY A 288 11.87 -30.57 14.78
CA GLY A 288 12.23 -30.36 13.37
C GLY A 288 11.20 -30.86 12.35
N ASN A 289 10.23 -31.67 12.79
CA ASN A 289 9.14 -32.20 11.97
C ASN A 289 7.80 -31.50 12.23
N ALA A 290 7.78 -30.45 13.03
CA ALA A 290 6.55 -29.71 13.33
C ALA A 290 5.87 -29.24 12.04
N ASP A 291 4.54 -29.36 11.99
CA ASP A 291 3.77 -28.92 10.82
C ASP A 291 3.80 -27.39 10.70
N TYR A 292 4.24 -26.93 9.54
CA TYR A 292 4.38 -25.51 9.19
C TYR A 292 3.04 -24.85 8.81
N ARG A 293 2.01 -25.65 8.52
CA ARG A 293 0.70 -25.17 8.10
C ARG A 293 -0.04 -24.53 9.26
N LYS A 294 -0.87 -23.53 8.95
CA LYS A 294 -1.69 -22.84 9.95
C LYS A 294 -3.15 -22.76 9.48
N ILE A 295 -4.08 -22.81 10.43
CA ILE A 295 -5.50 -22.52 10.18
C ILE A 295 -5.90 -21.41 11.13
N GLY A 296 -6.56 -20.39 10.60
CA GLY A 296 -7.05 -19.26 11.39
C GLY A 296 -8.52 -18.98 11.14
N MET A 297 -9.18 -18.42 12.13
CA MET A 297 -10.49 -17.79 11.98
C MET A 297 -10.31 -16.28 12.04
N PHE A 298 -11.10 -15.51 11.31
CA PHE A 298 -11.00 -14.05 11.31
C PHE A 298 -12.35 -13.35 11.27
N VAL A 299 -12.36 -12.14 11.81
CA VAL A 299 -13.37 -11.12 11.57
C VAL A 299 -12.75 -9.99 10.77
N GLY A 300 -13.54 -9.34 9.93
CA GLY A 300 -13.03 -8.29 9.06
C GLY A 300 -14.03 -7.20 8.75
N HIS A 301 -13.52 -6.11 8.22
CA HIS A 301 -14.27 -5.00 7.67
C HIS A 301 -13.77 -4.71 6.26
N GLU A 302 -14.69 -4.42 5.36
CA GLU A 302 -14.40 -3.97 4.01
C GLU A 302 -15.03 -2.62 3.74
N LEU A 303 -14.19 -1.66 3.36
CA LEU A 303 -14.54 -0.31 2.97
C LEU A 303 -14.59 -0.18 1.45
N PHE A 304 -15.79 -0.07 0.87
CA PHE A 304 -16.00 0.11 -0.55
C PHE A 304 -15.89 1.57 -0.96
N ILE A 305 -14.94 1.89 -1.82
CA ILE A 305 -14.77 3.23 -2.39
C ILE A 305 -15.48 3.28 -3.74
N ASN A 306 -15.07 2.45 -4.67
CA ASN A 306 -15.67 2.29 -5.99
C ASN A 306 -15.54 0.82 -6.43
N ARG A 307 -14.91 0.54 -7.58
CA ARG A 307 -14.42 -0.82 -7.89
C ARG A 307 -13.24 -1.21 -6.99
N LEU A 308 -12.61 -0.26 -6.33
CA LEU A 308 -11.62 -0.47 -5.30
C LEU A 308 -12.28 -0.51 -3.93
N SER A 309 -11.86 -1.46 -3.10
CA SER A 309 -12.16 -1.51 -1.67
C SER A 309 -10.88 -1.72 -0.86
N VAL A 310 -10.94 -1.35 0.41
CA VAL A 310 -9.89 -1.60 1.40
C VAL A 310 -10.44 -2.59 2.41
N GLU A 311 -9.70 -3.65 2.72
CA GLU A 311 -10.05 -4.62 3.74
C GLU A 311 -9.09 -4.57 4.92
N GLY A 312 -9.65 -4.76 6.12
CA GLY A 312 -8.91 -4.95 7.35
C GLY A 312 -9.50 -6.14 8.10
N GLN A 313 -8.66 -7.10 8.45
CA GLN A 313 -9.05 -8.34 9.12
C GLN A 313 -8.15 -8.58 10.33
N VAL A 314 -8.76 -9.12 11.37
CA VAL A 314 -8.09 -9.61 12.57
C VAL A 314 -8.49 -11.06 12.78
N GLY A 315 -7.50 -11.94 12.91
CA GLY A 315 -7.73 -13.36 13.09
C GLY A 315 -6.90 -13.98 14.19
N PHE A 316 -7.31 -15.19 14.57
CA PHE A 316 -6.70 -16.03 15.58
C PHE A 316 -6.43 -17.40 14.99
N TYR A 317 -5.25 -17.96 15.26
CA TYR A 317 -4.88 -19.30 14.82
C TYR A 317 -5.53 -20.37 15.69
N VAL A 318 -6.40 -21.18 15.08
CA VAL A 318 -7.01 -22.35 15.73
C VAL A 318 -6.16 -23.61 15.55
N TYR A 319 -5.25 -23.60 14.57
CA TYR A 319 -4.24 -24.63 14.35
C TYR A 319 -2.90 -23.99 14.00
N GLN A 320 -1.89 -24.19 14.85
CA GLN A 320 -0.54 -23.66 14.68
C GLN A 320 0.47 -24.52 15.47
N PRO A 321 0.92 -25.66 14.94
CA PRO A 321 1.82 -26.56 15.65
C PRO A 321 3.20 -25.94 15.94
N PHE A 322 3.69 -25.08 15.04
CA PHE A 322 4.88 -24.29 15.27
C PHE A 322 4.54 -22.80 15.48
N ASN A 323 4.78 -22.31 16.70
CA ASN A 323 4.50 -20.92 17.06
C ASN A 323 5.69 -19.99 16.79
N SER A 324 5.74 -19.43 15.58
CA SER A 324 6.77 -18.44 15.17
C SER A 324 6.37 -16.97 15.36
N THR A 325 5.08 -16.69 15.56
CA THR A 325 4.51 -15.36 15.30
C THR A 325 3.41 -14.94 16.28
N GLY A 326 3.23 -15.67 17.37
CA GLY A 326 2.08 -15.50 18.27
C GLY A 326 0.80 -16.09 17.69
N THR A 327 -0.30 -15.91 18.43
CA THR A 327 -1.60 -16.57 18.20
C THR A 327 -2.57 -15.74 17.35
N MET A 328 -2.30 -14.44 17.18
CA MET A 328 -3.14 -13.52 16.40
C MET A 328 -2.41 -13.03 15.16
N TYR A 329 -3.17 -12.73 14.11
CA TYR A 329 -2.67 -12.09 12.89
C TYR A 329 -3.61 -10.99 12.44
N GLN A 330 -3.07 -10.05 11.66
CA GLN A 330 -3.82 -9.00 11.01
C GLN A 330 -3.56 -9.04 9.51
N ARG A 331 -4.58 -8.75 8.71
CA ARG A 331 -4.44 -8.57 7.26
C ARG A 331 -5.04 -7.22 6.88
N VAL A 332 -4.26 -6.39 6.19
CA VAL A 332 -4.73 -5.13 5.62
C VAL A 332 -4.45 -5.16 4.13
N GLY A 333 -5.46 -4.90 3.31
CA GLY A 333 -5.31 -5.02 1.86
C GLY A 333 -6.27 -4.15 1.06
N MET A 334 -6.08 -4.18 -0.25
CA MET A 334 -6.95 -3.55 -1.23
C MET A 334 -7.45 -4.60 -2.21
N LYS A 335 -8.72 -4.51 -2.59
CA LYS A 335 -9.31 -5.30 -3.67
C LYS A 335 -9.70 -4.41 -4.82
N TYR A 336 -9.59 -4.94 -6.03
CA TYR A 336 -10.17 -4.38 -7.24
C TYR A 336 -11.19 -5.36 -7.82
N TYR A 337 -12.47 -4.97 -7.81
CA TYR A 337 -13.57 -5.70 -8.41
C TYR A 337 -13.53 -5.54 -9.93
N ILE A 338 -13.04 -6.59 -10.60
CA ILE A 338 -13.01 -6.71 -12.05
C ILE A 338 -14.45 -6.81 -12.57
N THR A 339 -15.27 -7.60 -11.87
CA THR A 339 -16.72 -7.68 -12.03
C THR A 339 -17.39 -7.59 -10.66
N ASP A 340 -18.72 -7.59 -10.61
CA ASP A 340 -19.45 -7.61 -9.33
C ASP A 340 -19.22 -8.90 -8.51
N LYS A 341 -18.66 -9.94 -9.15
CA LYS A 341 -18.38 -11.24 -8.54
C LYS A 341 -16.90 -11.56 -8.44
N ILE A 342 -16.05 -11.05 -9.32
CA ILE A 342 -14.62 -11.40 -9.37
C ILE A 342 -13.79 -10.21 -8.95
N PHE A 343 -12.86 -10.45 -8.02
CA PHE A 343 -11.91 -9.45 -7.58
C PHE A 343 -10.48 -9.98 -7.62
N SER A 344 -9.54 -9.07 -7.84
CA SER A 344 -8.13 -9.26 -7.51
C SER A 344 -7.79 -8.41 -6.29
N GLY A 345 -6.66 -8.69 -5.63
CA GLY A 345 -6.25 -7.90 -4.48
C GLY A 345 -4.78 -8.04 -4.11
N VAL A 346 -4.33 -7.08 -3.33
CA VAL A 346 -3.01 -7.06 -2.69
C VAL A 346 -3.22 -6.82 -1.20
N ALA A 347 -2.62 -7.62 -0.34
CA ALA A 347 -2.77 -7.50 1.11
C ALA A 347 -1.45 -7.76 1.82
N LEU A 348 -1.22 -7.08 2.93
CA LEU A 348 -0.11 -7.36 3.84
C LEU A 348 -0.66 -8.15 5.02
N LYS A 349 -0.13 -9.36 5.22
CA LYS A 349 -0.37 -10.12 6.45
C LYS A 349 0.73 -9.85 7.45
N THR A 350 0.33 -9.61 8.69
CA THR A 350 1.20 -9.16 9.78
C THR A 350 0.85 -9.86 11.09
N HIS A 351 1.78 -9.79 12.04
CA HIS A 351 1.61 -10.17 13.43
C HIS A 351 2.08 -9.02 14.31
N GLY A 352 1.13 -8.19 14.72
CA GLY A 352 1.42 -6.92 15.36
C GLY A 352 2.19 -6.01 14.40
N ALA A 353 3.41 -5.64 14.77
CA ALA A 353 4.24 -4.76 13.98
C ALA A 353 5.19 -5.49 13.00
N LYS A 354 5.09 -6.83 12.90
CA LYS A 354 5.95 -7.65 12.02
C LYS A 354 5.17 -8.11 10.79
N ALA A 355 5.65 -7.77 9.59
CA ALA A 355 5.12 -8.33 8.35
C ALA A 355 5.53 -9.80 8.18
N GLU A 356 4.60 -10.65 7.75
CA GLU A 356 4.88 -12.04 7.36
C GLU A 356 5.02 -12.18 5.84
N VAL A 357 4.10 -11.56 5.08
CA VAL A 357 4.07 -11.68 3.63
C VAL A 357 3.19 -10.61 2.98
N LEU A 358 3.63 -10.14 1.81
CA LEU A 358 2.77 -9.45 0.86
C LEU A 358 2.05 -10.49 -0.03
N GLU A 359 0.73 -10.54 0.11
CA GLU A 359 -0.18 -11.44 -0.58
C GLU A 359 -0.75 -10.78 -1.83
N PHE A 360 -0.68 -11.46 -2.97
CA PHE A 360 -1.40 -11.16 -4.20
C PHE A 360 -2.48 -12.22 -4.39
N GLY A 361 -3.70 -11.83 -4.67
CA GLY A 361 -4.81 -12.78 -4.72
C GLY A 361 -5.89 -12.49 -5.73
N VAL A 362 -6.66 -13.52 -5.97
CA VAL A 362 -7.91 -13.49 -6.75
C VAL A 362 -8.99 -14.17 -5.95
N GLY A 363 -10.22 -13.71 -6.11
CA GLY A 363 -11.35 -14.32 -5.43
C GLY A 363 -12.67 -14.07 -6.12
N VAL A 364 -13.65 -14.84 -5.66
CA VAL A 364 -15.03 -14.78 -6.13
C VAL A 364 -15.93 -14.46 -4.95
N ARG A 365 -16.90 -13.56 -5.16
CA ARG A 365 -17.94 -13.12 -4.23
C ARG A 365 -19.31 -13.43 -4.83
N LEU A 366 -20.00 -14.42 -4.28
CA LEU A 366 -21.25 -15.00 -4.80
C LEU A 366 -22.48 -14.44 -4.07
#